data_AF-A0A956EJK0-F1
#
_entry.id   AF-A0A956EJK0-F1
#
_cell.length_a   1.000
_cell.length_b   1.000
_cell.length_c   1.000
_cell.angle_alpha   90.00
_cell.angle_beta   90.00
_cell.angle_gamma   90.00
#
_symmetry.space_group_name_H-M   'P 1'
#
loop_
_entity.id
_entity.type
_entity.pdbx_description
1 polymer ?
#
loop_
_entity_poly.entity_id
_entity_poly.type
_entity_poly.pdbx_seq_one_letter_code
_entity_poly.pdbx_strand_id
1 'polypeptide(L)'
;MAPGGTPRSDRRLGLLPAAAVVAGSMLGIGIFISPPEVAADISGPGYFLLVWALGGAAAICGALSVAELGAMMPRAGGDYPYLQMAYGPGVAFSAGWLQLLATFPGSLAAMAVGVATYQLPVLAGPGFAETLSLGPISVDAPAFWAAVIVVVLTALNHIGVVVSGRAQLLLTSAPLVVLLIASVALVTGVGVDKLAAWFDHGQVMPAPSAGQWARAYLPVYFAYSGWNAAIYIGGEIRDPGRNLPRAVIGGTSLVVVLYLVLCGGYLSLFPLSELAAVGEAGTAAARQIFGAAGVIGVTTLILLAMLGSINGTVLTGSRIAFAMAEGGDCVDAAARLHPRFGTPVVALWMQAGLALLLIATRTFDQLMDYASCAMLITGTLTVLSVVILRRRLGVAICYDRHFEGVMATLAAEGAELVLCPAVTFGAKSQRMWHLEFPVDAARHNLFIGGSNRRGSEPPWSQPYFGESYFAGPNGVLEDLSDDPRLVIADVDLGEL
;
A
#
# COMPACT_ATOMS: atom_id res chain seq x y z
N MET A 1 -23.28 -26.00 21.22
CA MET A 1 -23.52 -24.74 20.48
C MET A 1 -22.20 -23.99 20.49
N ALA A 2 -21.41 -24.11 19.42
CA ALA A 2 -20.06 -23.54 19.35
C ALA A 2 -20.14 -22.00 19.24
N PRO A 3 -19.24 -21.24 19.90
CA PRO A 3 -19.03 -19.85 19.53
C PRO A 3 -18.48 -19.82 18.10
N GLY A 4 -19.20 -19.15 17.21
CA GLY A 4 -19.00 -19.21 15.77
C GLY A 4 -17.61 -18.77 15.33
N GLY A 5 -17.00 -19.57 14.43
CA GLY A 5 -15.84 -19.14 13.67
C GLY A 5 -16.14 -17.82 12.98
N THR A 6 -15.26 -16.83 13.13
CA THR A 6 -15.38 -15.55 12.47
C THR A 6 -15.49 -15.80 10.95
N PRO A 7 -16.53 -15.29 10.26
CA PRO A 7 -16.62 -15.39 8.82
C PRO A 7 -15.38 -14.72 8.23
N ARG A 8 -14.49 -15.48 7.59
CA ARG A 8 -13.41 -14.86 6.80
C ARG A 8 -14.03 -14.09 5.65
N SER A 9 -13.54 -12.88 5.40
CA SER A 9 -13.95 -12.09 4.25
C SER A 9 -13.74 -12.90 2.96
N ASP A 10 -14.78 -13.04 2.16
CA ASP A 10 -14.67 -13.74 0.88
C ASP A 10 -13.67 -13.00 -0.03
N ARG A 11 -12.70 -13.75 -0.57
CA ARG A 11 -11.71 -13.26 -1.54
C ARG A 11 -12.36 -12.89 -2.88
N ARG A 12 -12.97 -11.71 -2.95
CA ARG A 12 -13.80 -11.25 -4.08
C ARG A 12 -13.13 -10.23 -4.99
N LEU A 13 -12.00 -9.63 -4.59
CA LEU A 13 -11.30 -8.63 -5.40
C LEU A 13 -10.29 -9.27 -6.35
N GLY A 14 -10.45 -9.02 -7.65
CA GLY A 14 -9.47 -9.44 -8.66
C GLY A 14 -8.27 -8.49 -8.75
N LEU A 15 -7.37 -8.78 -9.70
CA LEU A 15 -6.16 -7.98 -9.97
C LEU A 15 -6.47 -6.52 -10.31
N LEU A 16 -7.42 -6.25 -11.22
CA LEU A 16 -7.68 -4.88 -11.69
C LEU A 16 -8.23 -3.95 -10.59
N PRO A 17 -9.23 -4.35 -9.79
CA PRO A 17 -9.64 -3.55 -8.63
C PRO A 17 -8.51 -3.32 -7.63
N ALA A 18 -7.68 -4.35 -7.33
CA ALA A 18 -6.56 -4.20 -6.42
C ALA A 18 -5.49 -3.22 -6.95
N ALA A 19 -5.17 -3.28 -8.25
CA ALA A 19 -4.27 -2.34 -8.91
C ALA A 19 -4.86 -0.92 -8.95
N ALA A 20 -6.17 -0.78 -9.12
CA ALA A 20 -6.86 0.50 -9.07
C ALA A 20 -6.89 1.09 -7.65
N VAL A 21 -6.93 0.27 -6.60
CA VAL A 21 -6.73 0.73 -5.22
C VAL A 21 -5.33 1.31 -5.06
N VAL A 22 -4.29 0.62 -5.53
CA VAL A 22 -2.90 1.12 -5.47
C VAL A 22 -2.74 2.42 -6.26
N ALA A 23 -3.11 2.40 -7.54
CA ALA A 23 -2.96 3.57 -8.40
C ALA A 23 -3.81 4.75 -7.94
N GLY A 24 -5.03 4.50 -7.43
CA GLY A 24 -5.92 5.54 -6.93
C GLY A 24 -5.45 6.13 -5.61
N SER A 25 -4.90 5.31 -4.70
CA SER A 25 -4.30 5.81 -3.47
C SER A 25 -3.07 6.68 -3.74
N MET A 26 -2.29 6.37 -4.78
CA MET A 26 -1.16 7.22 -5.18
C MET A 26 -1.55 8.46 -5.97
N LEU A 27 -2.55 8.36 -6.86
CA LEU A 27 -3.04 9.46 -7.68
C LEU A 27 -3.86 10.46 -6.85
N GLY A 28 -3.17 11.29 -6.07
CA GLY A 28 -3.74 12.33 -5.23
C GLY A 28 -3.41 13.75 -5.71
N ILE A 29 -3.58 14.72 -4.81
CA ILE A 29 -3.28 16.13 -5.08
C ILE A 29 -1.78 16.43 -5.26
N GLY A 30 -0.90 15.55 -4.75
CA GLY A 30 0.56 15.77 -4.76
C GLY A 30 1.13 16.07 -6.15
N ILE A 31 0.77 15.32 -7.19
CA ILE A 31 1.28 15.56 -8.56
C ILE A 31 0.86 16.91 -9.17
N PHE A 32 -0.13 17.57 -8.56
CA PHE A 32 -0.68 18.84 -9.01
C PHE A 32 -0.04 20.03 -8.29
N ILE A 33 0.31 19.87 -7.00
CA ILE A 33 0.86 20.94 -6.14
C ILE A 33 2.37 20.84 -5.92
N SER A 34 2.95 19.65 -6.00
CA SER A 34 4.38 19.43 -5.78
C SER A 34 5.28 19.90 -6.94
N PRO A 35 4.90 19.83 -8.23
CA PRO A 35 5.78 20.29 -9.31
C PRO A 35 6.28 21.74 -9.15
N PRO A 36 5.43 22.73 -8.80
CA PRO A 36 5.90 24.09 -8.54
C PRO A 36 6.89 24.19 -7.38
N GLU A 37 6.65 23.49 -6.27
CA GLU A 37 7.55 23.46 -5.11
C GLU A 37 8.92 22.89 -5.48
N VAL A 38 8.95 21.79 -6.24
CA VAL A 38 10.18 21.17 -6.73
C VAL A 38 10.92 22.11 -7.69
N ALA A 39 10.18 22.79 -8.57
CA ALA A 39 10.75 23.73 -9.52
C ALA A 39 11.37 24.96 -8.84
N ALA A 40 10.85 25.37 -7.68
CA ALA A 40 11.39 26.48 -6.90
C ALA A 40 12.75 26.17 -6.24
N ASP A 41 13.02 24.91 -5.90
CA ASP A 41 14.24 24.50 -5.21
C ASP A 41 15.33 23.92 -6.13
N ILE A 42 14.99 23.54 -7.36
CA ILE A 42 15.90 22.86 -8.30
C ILE A 42 16.38 23.79 -9.42
N SER A 43 17.66 23.66 -9.78
CA SER A 43 18.36 24.56 -10.70
C SER A 43 18.11 24.30 -12.19
N GLY A 44 17.48 23.18 -12.58
CA GLY A 44 17.26 22.85 -13.99
C GLY A 44 16.30 21.69 -14.25
N PRO A 45 15.77 21.57 -15.48
CA PRO A 45 14.76 20.59 -15.86
C PRO A 45 15.26 19.14 -15.77
N GLY A 46 16.54 18.89 -16.05
CA GLY A 46 17.14 17.57 -15.89
C GLY A 46 17.15 17.10 -14.44
N TYR A 47 17.52 17.99 -13.51
CA TYR A 47 17.44 17.70 -12.08
C TYR A 47 16.00 17.56 -11.60
N PHE A 48 15.07 18.37 -12.14
CA PHE A 48 13.65 18.27 -11.84
C PHE A 48 13.11 16.87 -12.16
N LEU A 49 13.32 16.39 -13.39
CA LEU A 49 12.91 15.03 -13.77
C LEU A 49 13.66 13.95 -12.99
N LEU A 50 14.93 14.17 -12.66
CA LEU A 50 15.71 13.24 -11.85
C LEU A 50 15.14 13.08 -10.43
N VAL A 51 14.72 14.16 -9.75
CA VAL A 51 14.06 14.06 -8.43
C VAL A 51 12.80 13.19 -8.53
N TRP A 52 11.95 13.42 -9.54
CA TRP A 52 10.74 12.62 -9.77
C TRP A 52 11.05 11.16 -10.11
N ALA A 53 12.12 10.89 -10.85
CA ALA A 53 12.57 9.54 -11.17
C ALA A 53 13.11 8.81 -9.92
N LEU A 54 13.88 9.51 -9.07
CA LEU A 54 14.37 8.97 -7.81
C LEU A 54 13.23 8.67 -6.83
N GLY A 55 12.24 9.57 -6.74
CA GLY A 55 11.03 9.33 -5.94
C GLY A 55 10.23 8.12 -6.44
N GLY A 56 10.07 7.99 -7.76
CA GLY A 56 9.41 6.84 -8.36
C GLY A 56 10.17 5.52 -8.16
N ALA A 57 11.51 5.55 -8.26
CA ALA A 57 12.35 4.40 -7.96
C ALA A 57 12.22 3.99 -6.49
N ALA A 58 12.22 4.95 -5.56
CA ALA A 58 12.00 4.68 -4.13
C ALA A 58 10.62 4.06 -3.87
N ALA A 59 9.57 4.56 -4.53
CA ALA A 59 8.22 3.99 -4.44
C ALA A 59 8.17 2.55 -4.97
N ILE A 60 8.82 2.25 -6.10
CA ILE A 60 8.90 0.88 -6.64
C ILE A 60 9.68 -0.04 -5.69
N CYS A 61 10.77 0.41 -5.08
CA CYS A 61 11.50 -0.35 -4.06
C CYS A 61 10.61 -0.67 -2.84
N GLY A 62 9.83 0.30 -2.37
CA GLY A 62 8.83 0.08 -1.31
C GLY A 62 7.76 -0.93 -1.73
N ALA A 63 7.21 -0.77 -2.94
CA ALA A 63 6.21 -1.65 -3.53
C ALA A 63 6.71 -3.11 -3.65
N LEU A 64 7.95 -3.31 -4.10
CA LEU A 64 8.58 -4.63 -4.16
C LEU A 64 8.73 -5.26 -2.77
N SER A 65 9.13 -4.45 -1.79
CA SER A 65 9.30 -4.88 -0.40
C SER A 65 7.98 -5.39 0.19
N VAL A 66 6.89 -4.62 0.05
CA VAL A 66 5.59 -5.05 0.60
C VAL A 66 4.86 -6.06 -0.27
N ALA A 67 5.18 -6.18 -1.56
CA ALA A 67 4.64 -7.23 -2.42
C ALA A 67 5.06 -8.62 -1.90
N GLU A 68 6.31 -8.77 -1.46
CA GLU A 68 6.81 -10.00 -0.83
C GLU A 68 6.07 -10.31 0.47
N LEU A 69 5.95 -9.32 1.37
CA LEU A 69 5.22 -9.48 2.64
C LEU A 69 3.75 -9.80 2.41
N GLY A 70 3.10 -9.13 1.46
CA GLY A 70 1.70 -9.34 1.11
C GLY A 70 1.44 -10.70 0.50
N ALA A 71 2.35 -11.23 -0.32
CA ALA A 71 2.26 -12.60 -0.82
C ALA A 71 2.45 -13.63 0.30
N MET A 72 3.40 -13.37 1.22
CA MET A 72 3.71 -14.25 2.35
C MET A 72 2.60 -14.27 3.40
N MET A 73 2.00 -13.11 3.68
CA MET A 73 0.96 -12.92 4.70
C MET A 73 -0.25 -12.14 4.13
N PRO A 74 -1.07 -12.77 3.27
CA PRO A 74 -2.22 -12.14 2.62
C PRO A 74 -3.42 -12.04 3.57
N ARG A 75 -3.28 -11.22 4.62
CA ARG A 75 -4.30 -10.95 5.64
C ARG A 75 -4.76 -9.49 5.56
N ALA A 76 -5.83 -9.17 6.27
CA ALA A 76 -6.23 -7.77 6.47
C ALA A 76 -5.26 -7.06 7.42
N GLY A 77 -5.15 -5.73 7.30
CA GLY A 77 -4.42 -4.90 8.26
C GLY A 77 -3.01 -4.47 7.84
N GLY A 78 -2.51 -5.02 6.73
CA GLY A 78 -1.30 -4.54 6.07
C GLY A 78 -0.07 -4.52 6.96
N ASP A 79 0.43 -3.32 7.30
CA ASP A 79 1.62 -3.14 8.13
C ASP A 79 1.51 -3.85 9.49
N TYR A 80 0.33 -3.83 10.14
CA TYR A 80 0.17 -4.35 11.51
C TYR A 80 0.61 -5.82 11.68
N PRO A 81 0.09 -6.81 10.93
CA PRO A 81 0.56 -8.19 11.04
C PRO A 81 2.05 -8.36 10.67
N TYR A 82 2.58 -7.52 9.78
CA TYR A 82 4.00 -7.60 9.39
C TYR A 82 4.91 -7.14 10.51
N LEU A 83 4.55 -6.01 11.14
CA LEU A 83 5.27 -5.49 12.28
C LEU A 83 5.15 -6.41 13.50
N GLN A 84 4.01 -7.07 13.68
CA GLN A 84 3.82 -8.06 14.75
C GLN A 84 4.76 -9.24 14.58
N MET A 85 4.89 -9.76 13.36
CA MET A 85 5.79 -10.87 13.06
C MET A 85 7.27 -10.47 13.16
N ALA A 86 7.64 -9.27 12.70
CA ALA A 86 9.03 -8.84 12.65
C ALA A 86 9.56 -8.30 13.99
N TYR A 87 8.75 -7.51 14.70
CA TYR A 87 9.18 -6.75 15.88
C TYR A 87 8.44 -7.15 17.18
N GLY A 88 7.41 -7.98 17.08
CA GLY A 88 6.60 -8.40 18.22
C GLY A 88 5.41 -7.47 18.53
N PRO A 89 4.59 -7.84 19.53
CA PRO A 89 3.29 -7.22 19.79
C PRO A 89 3.38 -5.74 20.20
N GLY A 90 4.38 -5.33 20.98
CA GLY A 90 4.48 -3.95 21.47
C GLY A 90 4.71 -2.91 20.35
N VAL A 91 5.56 -3.24 19.37
CA VAL A 91 5.81 -2.38 18.21
C VAL A 91 4.60 -2.37 17.28
N ALA A 92 3.99 -3.53 17.05
CA ALA A 92 2.77 -3.64 16.26
C ALA A 92 1.61 -2.83 16.85
N PHE A 93 1.38 -2.92 18.16
CA PHE A 93 0.39 -2.14 18.87
C PHE A 93 0.62 -0.63 18.67
N SER A 94 1.86 -0.18 18.91
CA SER A 94 2.23 1.24 18.81
C SER A 94 2.07 1.77 17.39
N ALA A 95 2.57 1.03 16.39
CA ALA A 95 2.46 1.40 14.99
C ALA A 95 1.02 1.30 14.46
N GLY A 96 0.23 0.35 14.96
CA GLY A 96 -1.19 0.21 14.65
C GLY A 96 -1.99 1.42 15.13
N TRP A 97 -1.79 1.84 16.40
CA TRP A 97 -2.42 3.05 16.94
C TRP A 97 -1.93 4.33 16.26
N LEU A 98 -0.64 4.42 15.92
CA LEU A 98 -0.13 5.54 15.14
C LEU A 98 -0.82 5.64 13.76
N GLN A 99 -1.01 4.51 13.07
CA GLN A 99 -1.74 4.50 11.80
C GLN A 99 -3.23 4.84 11.96
N LEU A 100 -3.84 4.32 13.03
CA LEU A 100 -5.26 4.47 13.31
C LEU A 100 -5.63 5.88 13.77
N LEU A 101 -4.73 6.59 14.47
CA LEU A 101 -4.98 7.95 14.94
C LEU A 101 -4.47 9.02 13.97
N ALA A 102 -3.35 8.76 13.28
CA ALA A 102 -2.67 9.74 12.46
C ALA A 102 -2.72 9.43 10.96
N THR A 103 -2.18 8.28 10.53
CA THR A 103 -1.96 8.02 9.10
C THR A 103 -3.26 7.99 8.31
N PHE A 104 -4.20 7.11 8.63
CA PHE A 104 -5.42 6.93 7.83
C PHE A 104 -6.43 8.05 8.04
N PRO A 105 -6.82 8.41 9.27
CA PRO A 105 -7.77 9.51 9.46
C PRO A 105 -7.18 10.86 9.04
N GLY A 106 -5.89 11.11 9.29
CA GLY A 106 -5.22 12.34 8.90
C GLY A 106 -5.14 12.50 7.38
N SER A 107 -4.75 11.43 6.66
CA SER A 107 -4.74 11.47 5.18
C SER A 107 -6.16 11.63 4.61
N LEU A 108 -7.14 10.92 5.18
CA LEU A 108 -8.55 11.03 4.80
C LEU A 108 -9.07 12.46 4.98
N ALA A 109 -8.79 13.06 6.14
CA ALA A 109 -9.14 14.44 6.45
C ALA A 109 -8.44 15.44 5.52
N ALA A 110 -7.12 15.32 5.35
CA ALA A 110 -6.33 16.20 4.48
C ALA A 110 -6.86 16.21 3.05
N MET A 111 -7.08 15.04 2.47
CA MET A 111 -7.58 14.94 1.09
C MET A 111 -9.00 15.48 0.94
N ALA A 112 -9.89 15.19 1.90
CA ALA A 112 -11.27 15.69 1.85
C ALA A 112 -11.33 17.22 1.98
N VAL A 113 -10.52 17.81 2.87
CA VAL A 113 -10.37 19.27 2.99
C VAL A 113 -9.77 19.84 1.71
N GLY A 114 -8.72 19.22 1.16
CA GLY A 114 -8.12 19.65 -0.11
C GLY A 114 -9.13 19.72 -1.25
N VAL A 115 -9.98 18.68 -1.42
CA VAL A 115 -11.06 18.68 -2.42
C VAL A 115 -12.00 19.87 -2.19
N ALA A 116 -12.41 20.08 -0.95
CA ALA A 116 -13.37 21.10 -0.59
C ALA A 116 -12.81 22.52 -0.77
N THR A 117 -11.52 22.72 -0.52
CA THR A 117 -10.84 24.01 -0.64
C THR A 117 -10.48 24.35 -2.08
N TYR A 118 -9.98 23.38 -2.88
CA TYR A 118 -9.35 23.70 -4.16
C TYR A 118 -10.19 23.32 -5.38
N GLN A 119 -11.04 22.29 -5.31
CA GLN A 119 -11.79 21.78 -6.47
C GLN A 119 -13.24 22.29 -6.47
N LEU A 120 -13.94 22.23 -5.34
CA LEU A 120 -15.35 22.63 -5.28
C LEU A 120 -15.59 24.11 -5.65
N PRO A 121 -14.77 25.09 -5.20
CA PRO A 121 -15.02 26.49 -5.54
C PRO A 121 -14.86 26.78 -7.03
N VAL A 122 -13.98 26.05 -7.71
CA VAL A 122 -13.72 26.18 -9.15
C VAL A 122 -14.85 25.57 -9.97
N LEU A 123 -15.42 24.43 -9.53
CA LEU A 123 -16.43 23.69 -10.29
C LEU A 123 -17.87 24.11 -9.99
N ALA A 124 -18.17 24.39 -8.72
CA ALA A 124 -19.52 24.65 -8.23
C ALA A 124 -19.74 26.13 -7.85
N GLY A 125 -18.68 26.95 -7.90
CA GLY A 125 -18.71 28.39 -7.69
C GLY A 125 -18.15 28.84 -6.34
N PRO A 126 -17.79 30.14 -6.20
CA PRO A 126 -17.08 30.67 -5.04
C PRO A 126 -17.85 30.53 -3.72
N GLY A 127 -19.18 30.45 -3.77
CA GLY A 127 -20.02 30.21 -2.58
C GLY A 127 -19.73 28.88 -1.86
N PHE A 128 -19.06 27.93 -2.51
CA PHE A 128 -18.59 26.70 -1.86
C PHE A 128 -17.34 26.89 -0.98
N ALA A 129 -16.70 28.06 -1.04
CA ALA A 129 -15.64 28.46 -0.12
C ALA A 129 -16.13 29.40 1.00
N GLU A 130 -17.37 29.88 0.92
CA GLU A 130 -17.93 30.85 1.87
C GLU A 130 -18.50 30.16 3.12
N THR A 131 -18.22 30.71 4.29
CA THR A 131 -18.71 30.21 5.58
C THR A 131 -20.22 29.96 5.55
N LEU A 132 -20.62 28.72 5.84
CA LEU A 132 -22.02 28.33 5.87
C LEU A 132 -22.64 28.77 7.20
N SER A 133 -23.70 29.59 7.13
CA SER A 133 -24.49 29.95 8.30
C SER A 133 -25.67 28.99 8.46
N LEU A 134 -25.58 28.11 9.45
CA LEU A 134 -26.65 27.18 9.84
C LEU A 134 -27.33 27.75 11.10
N GLY A 135 -27.98 28.90 10.96
CA GLY A 135 -28.60 29.61 12.09
C GLY A 135 -27.54 30.24 13.02
N PRO A 136 -27.52 29.95 14.33
CA PRO A 136 -26.55 30.56 15.26
C PRO A 136 -25.13 30.00 15.13
N ILE A 137 -24.92 28.96 14.34
CA ILE A 137 -23.62 28.29 14.15
C ILE A 137 -23.09 28.67 12.77
N SER A 138 -21.88 29.22 12.74
CA SER A 138 -21.09 29.40 11.52
C SER A 138 -20.13 28.23 11.38
N VAL A 139 -20.16 27.58 10.21
CA VAL A 139 -19.28 26.44 9.91
C VAL A 139 -18.43 26.81 8.71
N ASP A 140 -17.13 26.56 8.82
CA ASP A 140 -16.23 26.69 7.68
C ASP A 140 -16.68 25.77 6.54
N ALA A 141 -16.92 26.34 5.35
CA ALA A 141 -17.48 25.60 4.21
C ALA A 141 -16.60 24.42 3.79
N PRO A 142 -15.27 24.57 3.65
CA PRO A 142 -14.37 23.47 3.37
C PRO A 142 -14.50 22.32 4.38
N ALA A 143 -14.54 22.62 5.68
CA ALA A 143 -14.71 21.61 6.72
C ALA A 143 -16.05 20.86 6.59
N PHE A 144 -17.14 21.58 6.29
CA PHE A 144 -18.46 20.97 6.08
C PHE A 144 -18.46 20.02 4.88
N TRP A 145 -17.99 20.47 3.71
CA TRP A 145 -17.95 19.64 2.50
C TRP A 145 -16.99 18.46 2.64
N ALA A 146 -15.85 18.64 3.31
CA ALA A 146 -14.93 17.55 3.64
C ALA A 146 -15.62 16.48 4.50
N ALA A 147 -16.37 16.89 5.53
CA ALA A 147 -17.14 15.99 6.36
C ALA A 147 -18.20 15.22 5.55
N VAL A 148 -18.91 15.90 4.64
CA VAL A 148 -19.87 15.26 3.72
C VAL A 148 -19.19 14.21 2.85
N ILE A 149 -18.04 14.54 2.24
CA ILE A 149 -17.28 13.60 1.40
C ILE A 149 -16.87 12.36 2.20
N VAL A 150 -16.32 12.55 3.40
CA VAL A 150 -15.92 11.44 4.29
C VAL A 150 -17.13 10.56 4.61
N VAL A 151 -18.26 11.14 5.02
CA VAL A 151 -19.46 10.37 5.38
C VAL A 151 -20.03 9.61 4.19
N VAL A 152 -20.12 10.24 3.02
CA VAL A 152 -20.66 9.62 1.80
C VAL A 152 -19.79 8.45 1.34
N LEU A 153 -18.46 8.63 1.27
CA LEU A 153 -17.56 7.56 0.87
C LEU A 153 -17.45 6.45 1.93
N THR A 154 -17.55 6.79 3.22
CA THR A 154 -17.69 5.81 4.31
C THR A 154 -18.96 5.00 4.15
N ALA A 155 -20.11 5.64 3.89
CA ALA A 155 -21.37 4.95 3.64
C ALA A 155 -21.32 4.05 2.40
N LEU A 156 -20.65 4.48 1.32
CA LEU A 156 -20.42 3.65 0.13
C LEU A 156 -19.63 2.38 0.48
N ASN A 157 -18.57 2.51 1.27
CA ASN A 157 -17.72 1.39 1.69
C ASN A 157 -18.41 0.47 2.71
N HIS A 158 -19.41 0.94 3.45
CA HIS A 158 -20.25 0.11 4.32
C HIS A 158 -20.98 -0.96 3.50
N ILE A 159 -21.51 -0.60 2.32
CA ILE A 159 -22.37 -1.47 1.48
C ILE A 159 -21.62 -2.68 0.88
N GLY A 160 -20.28 -2.66 0.86
CA GLY A 160 -19.48 -3.84 0.51
C GLY A 160 -18.21 -3.53 -0.29
N VAL A 161 -17.20 -4.38 -0.09
CA VAL A 161 -15.90 -4.28 -0.81
C VAL A 161 -16.05 -4.34 -2.33
N VAL A 162 -16.97 -5.14 -2.87
CA VAL A 162 -17.12 -5.28 -4.33
C VAL A 162 -17.65 -3.99 -4.97
N VAL A 163 -18.60 -3.33 -4.31
CA VAL A 163 -19.16 -2.05 -4.78
C VAL A 163 -18.09 -0.97 -4.70
N SER A 164 -17.37 -0.90 -3.56
CA SER A 164 -16.25 0.03 -3.40
C SER A 164 -15.13 -0.23 -4.41
N GLY A 165 -14.75 -1.49 -4.67
CA GLY A 165 -13.72 -1.83 -5.67
C GLY A 165 -14.11 -1.47 -7.10
N ARG A 166 -15.41 -1.56 -7.45
CA ARG A 166 -15.92 -1.07 -8.74
C ARG A 166 -15.92 0.44 -8.82
N ALA A 167 -16.34 1.12 -7.75
CA ALA A 167 -16.26 2.58 -7.66
C ALA A 167 -14.81 3.05 -7.76
N GLN A 168 -13.87 2.39 -7.08
CA GLN A 168 -12.45 2.64 -7.16
C GLN A 168 -11.93 2.52 -8.60
N LEU A 169 -12.31 1.45 -9.30
CA LEU A 169 -11.90 1.25 -10.68
C LEU A 169 -12.35 2.41 -11.56
N LEU A 170 -13.59 2.88 -11.43
CA LEU A 170 -14.11 4.02 -12.17
C LEU A 170 -13.40 5.33 -11.80
N LEU A 171 -13.30 5.64 -10.51
CA LEU A 171 -12.68 6.85 -9.99
C LEU A 171 -11.19 6.95 -10.30
N THR A 172 -10.50 5.82 -10.46
CA THR A 172 -9.06 5.78 -10.74
C THR A 172 -8.78 5.72 -12.25
N SER A 173 -9.45 4.81 -12.97
CA SER A 173 -9.13 4.56 -14.38
C SER A 173 -9.45 5.75 -15.28
N ALA A 174 -10.55 6.46 -15.04
CA ALA A 174 -10.93 7.61 -15.85
C ALA A 174 -9.89 8.75 -15.81
N PRO A 175 -9.52 9.31 -14.64
CA PRO A 175 -8.49 10.34 -14.59
C PRO A 175 -7.13 9.82 -15.01
N LEU A 176 -6.74 8.60 -14.62
CA LEU A 176 -5.45 8.03 -14.98
C LEU A 176 -5.27 7.91 -16.50
N VAL A 177 -6.26 7.36 -17.21
CA VAL A 177 -6.20 7.17 -18.66
C VAL A 177 -6.23 8.52 -19.39
N VAL A 178 -7.12 9.42 -18.98
CA VAL A 178 -7.26 10.73 -19.64
C VAL A 178 -6.00 11.57 -19.45
N LEU A 179 -5.46 11.63 -18.22
CA LEU A 179 -4.23 12.37 -17.94
C LEU A 179 -3.04 11.75 -18.69
N LEU A 180 -2.90 10.42 -18.69
CA LEU A 180 -1.80 9.77 -19.40
C LEU A 180 -1.84 10.08 -20.90
N ILE A 181 -3.00 9.94 -21.55
CA ILE A 181 -3.17 10.23 -22.98
C ILE A 181 -2.89 11.71 -23.25
N ALA A 182 -3.44 12.62 -22.44
CA ALA A 182 -3.24 14.05 -22.60
C ALA A 182 -1.76 14.44 -22.46
N SER A 183 -1.05 13.88 -21.48
CA SER A 183 0.37 14.15 -21.25
C SER A 183 1.26 13.54 -22.34
N VAL A 184 0.97 12.32 -22.82
CA VAL A 184 1.69 11.72 -23.95
C VAL A 184 1.48 12.55 -25.22
N ALA A 185 0.25 12.97 -25.51
CA ALA A 185 -0.04 13.81 -26.67
C ALA A 185 0.68 15.17 -26.60
N LEU A 186 0.75 15.77 -25.41
CA LEU A 186 1.47 17.02 -25.17
C LEU A 186 2.98 16.86 -25.42
N VAL A 187 3.59 15.83 -24.83
CA VAL A 187 5.02 15.54 -24.97
C VAL A 187 5.36 15.24 -26.43
N THR A 188 4.58 14.42 -27.11
CA THR A 188 4.87 13.98 -28.49
C THR A 188 4.52 15.01 -29.57
N GLY A 189 3.49 15.84 -29.36
CA GLY A 189 3.03 16.81 -30.37
C GLY A 189 3.72 18.16 -30.32
N VAL A 190 4.04 18.67 -29.13
CA VAL A 190 4.58 20.03 -28.92
C VAL A 190 5.88 20.01 -28.11
N GLY A 191 6.07 18.97 -27.30
CA GLY A 191 7.11 18.93 -26.28
C GLY A 191 8.45 18.34 -26.71
N VAL A 192 8.54 17.49 -27.74
CA VAL A 192 9.79 16.78 -28.06
C VAL A 192 10.92 17.76 -28.39
N ASP A 193 10.68 18.72 -29.27
CA ASP A 193 11.71 19.69 -29.68
C ASP A 193 12.09 20.64 -28.54
N LYS A 194 11.10 21.04 -27.71
CA LYS A 194 11.34 21.89 -26.53
C LYS A 194 12.11 21.15 -25.44
N LEU A 195 11.71 19.91 -25.12
CA LEU A 195 12.40 19.02 -24.18
C LEU A 195 13.82 18.74 -24.65
N ALA A 196 14.01 18.44 -25.94
CA ALA A 196 15.32 18.24 -26.53
C ALA A 196 16.20 19.49 -26.41
N ALA A 197 15.65 20.68 -26.66
CA ALA A 197 16.38 21.95 -26.52
C ALA A 197 16.90 22.19 -25.08
N TRP A 198 16.17 21.75 -24.04
CA TRP A 198 16.67 21.82 -22.66
C TRP A 198 17.91 20.97 -22.39
N PHE A 199 18.10 19.90 -23.16
CA PHE A 199 19.28 19.03 -23.08
C PHE A 199 20.36 19.40 -24.09
N ASP A 200 20.10 20.37 -24.97
CA ASP A 200 20.96 20.76 -26.09
C ASP A 200 21.88 21.97 -25.80
N HIS A 201 22.28 22.16 -24.55
CA HIS A 201 23.10 23.32 -24.17
C HIS A 201 24.37 22.91 -23.43
N GLY A 202 25.52 23.38 -23.94
CA GLY A 202 26.83 23.35 -23.27
C GLY A 202 26.92 24.21 -21.99
N GLN A 203 25.79 24.53 -21.36
CA GLN A 203 25.70 25.15 -20.05
C GLN A 203 25.41 24.09 -18.99
N VAL A 204 26.44 23.70 -18.25
CA VAL A 204 26.29 22.87 -17.06
C VAL A 204 25.56 23.70 -16.00
N MET A 205 24.28 23.41 -15.77
CA MET A 205 23.56 23.99 -14.63
C MET A 205 24.23 23.54 -13.33
N PRO A 206 24.41 24.45 -12.36
CA PRO A 206 25.05 24.10 -11.10
C PRO A 206 24.22 23.02 -10.40
N ALA A 207 24.90 21.98 -9.90
CA ALA A 207 24.26 20.92 -9.15
C ALA A 207 23.53 21.51 -7.92
N PRO A 208 22.29 21.10 -7.63
CA PRO A 208 21.60 21.55 -6.43
C PRO A 208 22.40 21.15 -5.19
N SER A 209 22.42 22.03 -4.20
CA SER A 209 22.98 21.71 -2.88
C SER A 209 22.20 20.59 -2.19
N ALA A 210 22.82 19.92 -1.20
CA ALA A 210 22.14 18.88 -0.43
C ALA A 210 20.82 19.37 0.22
N GLY A 211 20.77 20.63 0.67
CA GLY A 211 19.56 21.23 1.21
C GLY A 211 18.45 21.43 0.18
N GLN A 212 18.80 21.84 -1.04
CA GLN A 212 17.85 21.95 -2.16
C GLN A 212 17.32 20.58 -2.57
N TRP A 213 18.18 19.57 -2.64
CA TRP A 213 17.76 18.18 -2.89
C TRP A 213 16.75 17.69 -1.85
N ALA A 214 17.02 17.92 -0.56
CA ALA A 214 16.13 17.48 0.51
C ALA A 214 14.75 18.15 0.43
N ARG A 215 14.70 19.48 0.20
CA ARG A 215 13.43 20.22 0.08
C ARG A 215 12.64 19.84 -1.17
N ALA A 216 13.32 19.60 -2.29
CA ALA A 216 12.67 19.14 -3.52
C ALA A 216 12.19 17.68 -3.43
N TYR A 217 12.91 16.81 -2.72
CA TYR A 217 12.55 15.39 -2.63
C TYR A 217 11.34 15.14 -1.73
N LEU A 218 11.17 15.90 -0.65
CA LEU A 218 10.08 15.71 0.31
C LEU A 218 8.67 15.77 -0.32
N PRO A 219 8.31 16.78 -1.13
CA PRO A 219 7.00 16.83 -1.77
C PRO A 219 6.84 15.75 -2.85
N VAL A 220 7.93 15.34 -3.53
CA VAL A 220 7.90 14.21 -4.46
C VAL A 220 7.64 12.89 -3.73
N TYR A 221 8.28 12.66 -2.58
CA TYR A 221 8.03 11.50 -1.73
C TYR A 221 6.55 11.46 -1.30
N PHE A 222 6.01 12.60 -0.88
CA PHE A 222 4.58 12.71 -0.55
C PHE A 222 3.68 12.39 -1.75
N ALA A 223 3.97 12.95 -2.93
CA ALA A 223 3.19 12.72 -4.14
C ALA A 223 3.13 11.24 -4.55
N TYR A 224 4.19 10.48 -4.30
CA TYR A 224 4.24 9.03 -4.57
C TYR A 224 3.72 8.14 -3.45
N SER A 225 3.27 8.69 -2.32
CA SER A 225 2.73 7.89 -1.22
C SER A 225 1.48 7.09 -1.63
N GLY A 226 1.15 6.02 -0.88
CA GLY A 226 -0.03 5.18 -1.17
C GLY A 226 0.24 3.91 -1.99
N TRP A 227 1.49 3.64 -2.38
CA TRP A 227 1.90 2.42 -3.09
C TRP A 227 1.62 1.12 -2.33
N ASN A 228 1.51 1.17 -1.00
CA ASN A 228 1.24 0.02 -0.15
C ASN A 228 -0.25 -0.34 -0.02
N ALA A 229 -1.19 0.44 -0.56
CA ALA A 229 -2.62 0.33 -0.28
C ALA A 229 -3.21 -1.10 -0.40
N ALA A 230 -2.80 -1.89 -1.40
CA ALA A 230 -3.35 -3.24 -1.60
C ALA A 230 -3.02 -4.25 -0.48
N ILE A 231 -1.96 -4.02 0.32
CA ILE A 231 -1.59 -4.95 1.39
C ILE A 231 -2.61 -4.96 2.53
N TYR A 232 -3.28 -3.83 2.77
CA TYR A 232 -4.30 -3.71 3.81
C TYR A 232 -5.55 -4.53 3.53
N ILE A 233 -5.83 -4.79 2.25
CA ILE A 233 -6.95 -5.59 1.77
C ILE A 233 -6.51 -6.97 1.27
N GLY A 234 -5.31 -7.45 1.64
CA GLY A 234 -4.75 -8.71 1.15
C GLY A 234 -5.66 -9.93 1.39
N GLY A 235 -6.41 -9.93 2.49
CA GLY A 235 -7.40 -10.96 2.81
C GLY A 235 -8.62 -11.00 1.87
N GLU A 236 -8.89 -9.92 1.13
CA GLU A 236 -10.03 -9.76 0.21
C GLU A 236 -9.64 -10.01 -1.26
N ILE A 237 -8.34 -10.14 -1.56
CA ILE A 237 -7.82 -10.36 -2.92
C ILE A 237 -7.90 -11.85 -3.28
N ARG A 238 -8.44 -12.14 -4.47
CA ARG A 238 -8.46 -13.47 -5.08
C ARG A 238 -7.06 -13.87 -5.53
N ASP A 239 -6.65 -15.10 -5.23
CA ASP A 239 -5.29 -15.61 -5.53
C ASP A 239 -4.19 -14.60 -5.13
N PRO A 240 -4.10 -14.24 -3.83
CA PRO A 240 -3.30 -13.11 -3.39
C PRO A 240 -1.79 -13.34 -3.61
N GLY A 241 -1.33 -14.59 -3.60
CA GLY A 241 0.08 -14.92 -3.89
C GLY A 241 0.53 -14.46 -5.28
N ARG A 242 -0.39 -14.39 -6.26
CA ARG A 242 -0.10 -13.87 -7.60
C ARG A 242 -0.62 -12.45 -7.81
N ASN A 243 -1.85 -12.16 -7.38
CA ASN A 243 -2.52 -10.91 -7.72
C ASN A 243 -2.08 -9.73 -6.85
N LEU A 244 -1.74 -9.94 -5.58
CA LEU A 244 -1.29 -8.84 -4.72
C LEU A 244 0.06 -8.26 -5.20
N PRO A 245 1.12 -9.07 -5.44
CA PRO A 245 2.37 -8.54 -5.99
C PRO A 245 2.19 -7.80 -7.31
N ARG A 246 1.39 -8.37 -8.22
CA ARG A 246 1.11 -7.75 -9.53
C ARG A 246 0.34 -6.43 -9.40
N ALA A 247 -0.60 -6.34 -8.47
CA ALA A 247 -1.36 -5.13 -8.20
C ALA A 247 -0.47 -4.01 -7.64
N VAL A 248 0.33 -4.34 -6.63
CA VAL A 248 1.24 -3.39 -5.97
C VAL A 248 2.31 -2.89 -6.93
N ILE A 249 3.04 -3.78 -7.59
CA ILE A 249 4.11 -3.41 -8.51
C ILE A 249 3.53 -2.72 -9.74
N GLY A 250 2.52 -3.32 -10.38
CA GLY A 250 1.93 -2.79 -11.61
C GLY A 250 1.23 -1.44 -11.41
N GLY A 251 0.47 -1.28 -10.33
CA GLY A 251 -0.16 -0.01 -9.97
C GLY A 251 0.86 1.09 -9.69
N THR A 252 1.91 0.76 -8.92
CA THR A 252 3.00 1.70 -8.62
C THR A 252 3.75 2.12 -9.88
N SER A 253 4.19 1.16 -10.70
CA SER A 253 4.92 1.45 -11.94
C SER A 253 4.10 2.29 -12.91
N LEU A 254 2.79 2.05 -13.02
CA LEU A 254 1.90 2.84 -13.86
C LEU A 254 1.84 4.31 -13.42
N VAL A 255 1.75 4.56 -12.11
CA VAL A 255 1.74 5.92 -11.57
C VAL A 255 3.10 6.61 -11.75
N VAL A 256 4.21 5.89 -11.56
CA VAL A 256 5.56 6.41 -11.85
C VAL A 256 5.69 6.86 -13.30
N VAL A 257 5.24 6.06 -14.25
CA VAL A 257 5.23 6.43 -15.67
C VAL A 257 4.36 7.66 -15.88
N LEU A 258 3.13 7.67 -15.35
CA LEU A 258 2.22 8.82 -15.47
C LEU A 258 2.86 10.11 -14.95
N TYR A 259 3.46 10.08 -13.76
CA TYR A 259 4.02 11.27 -13.12
C TYR A 259 5.22 11.81 -13.88
N LEU A 260 6.10 10.92 -14.37
CA LEU A 260 7.23 11.34 -15.21
C LEU A 260 6.76 11.97 -16.53
N VAL A 261 5.74 11.41 -17.17
CA VAL A 261 5.18 11.96 -18.40
C VAL A 261 4.44 13.29 -18.15
N LEU A 262 3.70 13.41 -17.04
CA LEU A 262 3.08 14.67 -16.60
C LEU A 262 4.13 15.76 -16.36
N CYS A 263 5.20 15.42 -15.63
CA CYS A 263 6.31 16.31 -15.35
C CYS A 263 7.01 16.78 -16.63
N GLY A 264 7.27 15.87 -17.58
CA GLY A 264 7.77 16.23 -18.91
C GLY A 264 6.79 17.13 -19.67
N GLY A 265 5.49 16.87 -19.55
CA GLY A 265 4.43 17.73 -20.07
C GLY A 265 4.48 19.15 -19.51
N TYR A 266 4.61 19.32 -18.20
CA TYR A 266 4.74 20.64 -17.58
C TYR A 266 5.97 21.40 -18.08
N LEU A 267 7.11 20.73 -18.21
CA LEU A 267 8.34 21.32 -18.76
C LEU A 267 8.26 21.67 -20.25
N SER A 268 7.33 21.05 -21.00
CA SER A 268 7.05 21.43 -22.40
C SER A 268 6.23 22.72 -22.54
N LEU A 269 5.52 23.09 -21.47
CA LEU A 269 4.62 24.24 -21.42
C LEU A 269 5.26 25.47 -20.75
N PHE A 270 5.99 25.24 -19.66
CA PHE A 270 6.53 26.28 -18.79
C PHE A 270 8.05 26.15 -18.67
N PRO A 271 8.80 27.27 -18.77
CA PRO A 271 10.12 27.39 -18.18
C PRO A 271 10.08 27.06 -16.69
N LEU A 272 11.17 26.50 -16.14
CA LEU A 272 11.21 26.06 -14.73
C LEU A 272 10.88 27.19 -13.75
N SER A 273 11.32 28.43 -14.03
CA SER A 273 11.00 29.60 -13.21
C SER A 273 9.53 29.99 -13.25
N GLU A 274 8.85 29.79 -14.38
CA GLU A 274 7.41 30.02 -14.49
C GLU A 274 6.64 28.90 -13.79
N LEU A 275 7.07 27.64 -13.96
CA LEU A 275 6.50 26.50 -13.25
C LEU A 275 6.63 26.67 -11.72
N ALA A 276 7.72 27.24 -11.22
CA ALA A 276 7.89 27.53 -9.80
C ALA A 276 6.89 28.59 -9.27
N ALA A 277 6.36 29.44 -10.15
CA ALA A 277 5.47 30.53 -9.79
C ALA A 277 3.98 30.17 -9.96
N VAL A 278 3.65 29.03 -10.58
CA VAL A 278 2.26 28.58 -10.67
C VAL A 278 1.85 27.94 -9.34
N GLY A 279 0.68 28.29 -8.83
CA GLY A 279 0.20 27.68 -7.58
C GLY A 279 -0.11 26.18 -7.73
N GLU A 280 -0.74 25.80 -8.85
CA GLU A 280 -1.11 24.40 -9.13
C GLU A 280 -0.86 24.12 -10.62
N ALA A 281 -0.01 23.12 -10.90
CA ALA A 281 0.56 22.90 -12.23
C ALA A 281 -0.45 22.38 -13.25
N GLY A 282 -1.39 21.53 -12.83
CA GLY A 282 -2.43 20.93 -13.66
C GLY A 282 -3.40 21.97 -14.23
N THR A 283 -4.01 22.81 -13.38
CA THR A 283 -4.92 23.87 -13.84
C THR A 283 -4.19 24.97 -14.60
N ALA A 284 -2.94 25.28 -14.25
CA ALA A 284 -2.11 26.21 -15.03
C ALA A 284 -1.87 25.66 -16.45
N ALA A 285 -1.46 24.40 -16.57
CA ALA A 285 -1.29 23.73 -17.86
C ALA A 285 -2.60 23.69 -18.65
N ALA A 286 -3.71 23.35 -17.99
CA ALA A 286 -5.03 23.30 -18.60
C ALA A 286 -5.47 24.66 -19.15
N ARG A 287 -5.19 25.74 -18.40
CA ARG A 287 -5.50 27.11 -18.80
C ARG A 287 -4.70 27.52 -20.03
N GLN A 288 -3.42 27.16 -20.09
CA GLN A 288 -2.55 27.50 -21.21
C GLN A 288 -2.94 26.75 -22.49
N ILE A 289 -3.34 25.47 -22.39
CA ILE A 289 -3.67 24.65 -23.56
C ILE A 289 -5.12 24.89 -24.04
N PHE A 290 -6.08 24.91 -23.12
CA PHE A 290 -7.51 24.80 -23.43
C PHE A 290 -8.35 25.96 -22.86
N GLY A 291 -7.72 26.98 -22.27
CA GLY A 291 -8.41 28.13 -21.68
C GLY A 291 -9.33 27.75 -20.50
N ALA A 292 -10.42 28.50 -20.32
CA ALA A 292 -11.34 28.30 -19.20
C ALA A 292 -12.03 26.93 -19.19
N ALA A 293 -12.43 26.42 -20.37
CA ALA A 293 -13.03 25.09 -20.48
C ALA A 293 -12.03 23.98 -20.08
N GLY A 294 -10.75 24.18 -20.42
CA GLY A 294 -9.64 23.35 -19.95
C GLY A 294 -9.54 23.22 -18.45
N VAL A 295 -9.58 24.36 -17.76
CA VAL A 295 -9.51 24.43 -16.30
C VAL A 295 -10.62 23.58 -15.70
N ILE A 296 -11.87 23.74 -16.15
CA ILE A 296 -13.01 22.95 -15.66
C ILE A 296 -12.78 21.44 -15.89
N GLY A 297 -12.33 21.07 -17.10
CA GLY A 297 -12.02 19.68 -17.43
C GLY A 297 -10.96 19.07 -16.53
N VAL A 298 -9.81 19.71 -16.39
CA VAL A 298 -8.70 19.20 -15.57
C VAL A 298 -9.04 19.23 -14.08
N THR A 299 -9.68 20.28 -13.57
CA THR A 299 -10.15 20.32 -12.18
C THR A 299 -11.13 19.17 -11.89
N THR A 300 -11.98 18.79 -12.86
CA THR A 300 -12.88 17.63 -12.72
C THR A 300 -12.08 16.32 -12.65
N LEU A 301 -11.03 16.17 -13.46
CA LEU A 301 -10.16 14.98 -13.39
C LEU A 301 -9.41 14.90 -12.05
N ILE A 302 -8.91 16.04 -11.55
CA ILE A 302 -8.28 16.13 -10.23
C ILE A 302 -9.28 15.74 -9.14
N LEU A 303 -10.51 16.25 -9.21
CA LEU A 303 -11.58 15.87 -8.28
C LEU A 303 -11.84 14.37 -8.28
N LEU A 304 -11.99 13.75 -9.45
CA LEU A 304 -12.23 12.31 -9.57
C LEU A 304 -11.06 11.48 -9.00
N ALA A 305 -9.83 11.89 -9.29
CA ALA A 305 -8.62 11.28 -8.74
C ALA A 305 -8.59 11.35 -7.21
N MET A 306 -8.84 12.54 -6.64
CA MET A 306 -8.89 12.72 -5.19
C MET A 306 -10.02 11.91 -4.52
N LEU A 307 -11.21 11.85 -5.13
CA LEU A 307 -12.28 10.98 -4.64
C LEU A 307 -11.89 9.49 -4.70
N GLY A 308 -11.13 9.08 -5.72
CA GLY A 308 -10.53 7.75 -5.82
C GLY A 308 -9.52 7.48 -4.70
N SER A 309 -8.65 8.43 -4.40
CA SER A 309 -7.67 8.31 -3.31
C SER A 309 -8.37 8.23 -1.94
N ILE A 310 -9.36 9.11 -1.70
CA ILE A 310 -10.18 9.08 -0.48
C ILE A 310 -10.92 7.75 -0.33
N ASN A 311 -11.56 7.25 -1.39
CA ASN A 311 -12.24 5.95 -1.36
C ASN A 311 -11.25 4.82 -1.05
N GLY A 312 -10.06 4.85 -1.64
CA GLY A 312 -8.97 3.92 -1.35
C GLY A 312 -8.58 3.94 0.12
N THR A 313 -8.37 5.12 0.71
CA THR A 313 -8.00 5.29 2.12
C THR A 313 -9.11 4.85 3.09
N VAL A 314 -10.37 5.11 2.77
CA VAL A 314 -11.52 4.60 3.54
C VAL A 314 -11.54 3.07 3.50
N LEU A 315 -11.30 2.49 2.32
CA LEU A 315 -11.26 1.04 2.15
C LEU A 315 -10.09 0.44 2.94
N THR A 316 -8.87 0.92 2.77
CA THR A 316 -7.68 0.29 3.35
C THR A 316 -7.56 0.52 4.85
N GLY A 317 -7.83 1.75 5.33
CA GLY A 317 -7.54 2.11 6.72
C GLY A 317 -8.41 1.36 7.74
N SER A 318 -9.66 1.04 7.38
CA SER A 318 -10.55 0.32 8.29
C SER A 318 -10.03 -1.09 8.61
N ARG A 319 -9.19 -1.67 7.74
CA ARG A 319 -8.62 -3.00 7.93
C ARG A 319 -7.55 -3.03 9.02
N ILE A 320 -6.94 -1.89 9.37
CA ILE A 320 -6.01 -1.82 10.49
C ILE A 320 -6.74 -2.04 11.80
N ALA A 321 -7.76 -1.24 12.09
CA ALA A 321 -8.54 -1.40 13.31
C ALA A 321 -9.22 -2.77 13.39
N PHE A 322 -9.65 -3.33 12.25
CA PHE A 322 -10.13 -4.71 12.19
C PHE A 322 -9.05 -5.72 12.61
N ALA A 323 -7.85 -5.69 12.01
CA ALA A 323 -6.78 -6.63 12.33
C ALA A 323 -6.24 -6.46 13.75
N MET A 324 -6.15 -5.22 14.26
CA MET A 324 -5.79 -4.97 15.65
C MET A 324 -6.83 -5.54 16.61
N ALA A 325 -8.12 -5.40 16.31
CA ALA A 325 -9.19 -5.96 17.14
C ALA A 325 -9.20 -7.50 17.11
N GLU A 326 -8.88 -8.14 15.97
CA GLU A 326 -8.67 -9.60 15.92
C GLU A 326 -7.50 -10.04 16.83
N GLY A 327 -6.48 -9.18 16.99
CA GLY A 327 -5.34 -9.41 17.88
C GLY A 327 -5.57 -9.00 19.35
N GLY A 328 -6.73 -8.43 19.70
CA GLY A 328 -7.01 -7.90 21.05
C GLY A 328 -6.36 -6.55 21.37
N ASP A 329 -5.79 -5.87 20.38
CA ASP A 329 -5.07 -4.59 20.50
C ASP A 329 -5.95 -3.36 20.24
N CYS A 330 -7.23 -3.57 19.93
CA CYS A 330 -8.23 -2.52 19.68
C CYS A 330 -9.60 -2.93 20.24
N VAL A 331 -10.63 -2.11 20.04
CA VAL A 331 -11.98 -2.41 20.52
C VAL A 331 -12.53 -3.68 19.86
N ASP A 332 -12.96 -4.67 20.64
CA ASP A 332 -13.48 -5.96 20.14
C ASP A 332 -14.58 -5.80 19.07
N ALA A 333 -15.36 -4.73 19.18
CA ALA A 333 -16.41 -4.40 18.22
C ALA A 333 -15.89 -4.18 16.79
N ALA A 334 -14.64 -3.72 16.61
CA ALA A 334 -14.01 -3.49 15.33
C ALA A 334 -13.65 -4.78 14.58
N ALA A 335 -13.53 -5.92 15.28
CA ALA A 335 -13.32 -7.24 14.67
C ALA A 335 -14.62 -7.84 14.07
N ARG A 336 -15.78 -7.19 14.25
CA ARG A 336 -17.06 -7.71 13.73
C ARG A 336 -17.29 -7.31 12.28
N LEU A 337 -17.49 -8.30 11.41
CA LEU A 337 -17.93 -8.10 10.03
C LEU A 337 -19.45 -8.02 9.93
N HIS A 338 -19.93 -7.18 9.01
CA HIS A 338 -21.35 -7.09 8.71
C HIS A 338 -21.88 -8.40 8.09
N PRO A 339 -22.96 -9.01 8.62
CA PRO A 339 -23.43 -10.32 8.17
C PRO A 339 -23.75 -10.41 6.67
N ARG A 340 -24.26 -9.32 6.08
CA ARG A 340 -24.62 -9.27 4.65
C ARG A 340 -23.48 -8.82 3.74
N PHE A 341 -22.60 -7.94 4.22
CA PHE A 341 -21.68 -7.19 3.36
C PHE A 341 -20.22 -7.62 3.54
N GLY A 342 -19.90 -8.33 4.63
CA GLY A 342 -18.53 -8.77 4.92
C GLY A 342 -17.58 -7.61 5.24
N THR A 343 -18.09 -6.43 5.61
CA THR A 343 -17.30 -5.22 5.87
C THR A 343 -17.12 -4.98 7.37
N PRO A 344 -15.96 -4.50 7.83
CA PRO A 344 -15.71 -4.20 9.25
C PRO A 344 -16.33 -2.84 9.63
N VAL A 345 -17.65 -2.80 9.79
CA VAL A 345 -18.43 -1.56 9.91
C VAL A 345 -17.98 -0.69 11.07
N VAL A 346 -17.72 -1.28 12.24
CA VAL A 346 -17.28 -0.51 13.41
C VAL A 346 -15.91 0.12 13.16
N ALA A 347 -14.95 -0.64 12.62
CA ALA A 347 -13.62 -0.12 12.27
C ALA A 347 -13.70 1.03 11.25
N LEU A 348 -14.59 0.88 10.27
CA LEU A 348 -14.81 1.84 9.20
C LEU A 348 -15.38 3.18 9.72
N TRP A 349 -16.41 3.13 10.57
CA TRP A 349 -16.96 4.33 11.20
C TRP A 349 -16.06 4.91 12.29
N MET A 350 -15.21 4.09 12.92
CA MET A 350 -14.21 4.59 13.86
C MET A 350 -13.17 5.46 13.15
N GLN A 351 -12.64 5.01 12.00
CA GLN A 351 -11.77 5.83 11.15
C GLN A 351 -12.46 7.12 10.70
N ALA A 352 -13.71 7.02 10.24
CA ALA A 352 -14.48 8.19 9.81
C ALA A 352 -14.67 9.19 10.96
N GLY A 353 -15.00 8.72 12.17
CA GLY A 353 -15.14 9.56 13.35
C GLY A 353 -13.84 10.29 13.72
N LEU A 354 -12.71 9.59 13.67
CA LEU A 354 -11.40 10.20 13.89
C LEU A 354 -11.05 11.24 12.82
N ALA A 355 -11.38 10.97 11.55
CA ALA A 355 -11.16 11.91 10.46
C ALA A 355 -12.03 13.17 10.63
N LEU A 356 -13.31 13.01 11.01
CA LEU A 356 -14.21 14.13 11.29
C LEU A 356 -13.72 14.99 12.46
N LEU A 357 -13.18 14.38 13.52
CA LEU A 357 -12.57 15.11 14.63
C LEU A 357 -11.35 15.91 14.18
N LEU A 358 -10.51 15.33 13.32
CA LEU A 358 -9.35 16.02 12.76
C LEU A 358 -9.76 17.19 11.84
N ILE A 359 -10.76 17.00 10.97
CA ILE A 359 -11.34 18.07 10.14
C ILE A 359 -11.85 19.23 11.01
N ALA A 360 -12.47 18.93 12.16
CA ALA A 360 -13.01 19.95 13.05
C ALA A 360 -11.93 20.71 13.86
N THR A 361 -10.70 20.19 13.95
CA THR A 361 -9.69 20.72 14.89
C THR A 361 -8.39 21.18 14.24
N ARG A 362 -8.15 20.88 12.96
CA ARG A 362 -6.87 21.11 12.29
C ARG A 362 -7.04 21.81 10.94
N THR A 363 -6.04 22.58 10.55
CA THR A 363 -5.94 23.14 9.20
C THR A 363 -5.40 22.10 8.21
N PHE A 364 -5.58 22.35 6.91
CA PHE A 364 -5.08 21.48 5.84
C PHE A 364 -3.59 21.15 5.99
N ASP A 365 -2.73 22.14 6.18
CA ASP A 365 -1.27 21.94 6.32
C ASP A 365 -0.93 21.09 7.55
N GLN A 366 -1.60 21.34 8.68
CA GLN A 366 -1.41 20.56 9.90
C GLN A 366 -1.82 19.09 9.73
N LEU A 367 -2.87 18.82 8.94
CA LEU A 367 -3.30 17.45 8.63
C LEU A 367 -2.26 16.73 7.76
N MET A 368 -1.71 17.43 6.76
CA MET A 368 -0.66 16.89 5.90
C MET A 368 0.62 16.55 6.68
N ASP A 369 1.10 17.47 7.50
CA ASP A 369 2.30 17.26 8.33
C ASP A 369 2.10 16.08 9.29
N TYR A 370 0.95 16.06 9.96
CA TYR A 370 0.59 15.02 10.93
C TYR A 370 0.54 13.63 10.30
N ALA A 371 -0.14 13.47 9.16
CA ALA A 371 -0.24 12.20 8.45
C ALA A 371 1.11 11.75 7.87
N SER A 372 1.87 12.68 7.29
CA SER A 372 3.14 12.38 6.62
C SER A 372 4.21 11.89 7.61
N CYS A 373 4.31 12.51 8.78
CA CYS A 373 5.26 12.08 9.82
C CYS A 373 4.95 10.65 10.30
N ALA A 374 3.68 10.36 10.56
CA ALA A 374 3.25 9.03 10.98
C ALA A 374 3.52 7.97 9.90
N MET A 375 3.18 8.27 8.65
CA MET A 375 3.40 7.39 7.51
C MET A 375 4.88 7.09 7.26
N LEU A 376 5.77 8.07 7.43
CA LEU A 376 7.21 7.86 7.27
C LEU A 376 7.76 6.89 8.31
N ILE A 377 7.32 7.01 9.58
CA ILE A 377 7.72 6.10 10.65
C ILE A 377 7.23 4.67 10.35
N THR A 378 5.93 4.50 10.10
CA THR A 378 5.36 3.15 9.91
C THR A 378 5.78 2.51 8.60
N GLY A 379 5.89 3.31 7.53
CA GLY A 379 6.40 2.85 6.24
C GLY A 379 7.85 2.37 6.32
N THR A 380 8.71 3.10 7.04
CA THR A 380 10.11 2.70 7.25
C THR A 380 10.21 1.39 8.01
N LEU A 381 9.47 1.25 9.13
CA LEU A 381 9.43 0.00 9.89
C LEU A 381 8.93 -1.17 9.04
N THR A 382 7.91 -0.94 8.21
CA THR A 382 7.34 -1.97 7.34
C THR A 382 8.33 -2.42 6.28
N VAL A 383 9.05 -1.50 5.62
CA VAL A 383 10.09 -1.88 4.64
C VAL A 383 11.23 -2.64 5.31
N LEU A 384 11.67 -2.21 6.50
CA LEU A 384 12.71 -2.91 7.27
C LEU A 384 12.28 -4.31 7.75
N SER A 385 10.96 -4.52 7.93
CA SER A 385 10.43 -5.83 8.34
C SER A 385 10.78 -6.93 7.32
N VAL A 386 10.88 -6.62 6.03
CA VAL A 386 11.30 -7.59 4.99
C VAL A 386 12.70 -8.13 5.30
N VAL A 387 13.65 -7.24 5.60
CA VAL A 387 15.04 -7.60 5.86
C VAL A 387 15.15 -8.47 7.11
N ILE A 388 14.39 -8.14 8.15
CA ILE A 388 14.37 -8.88 9.41
C ILE A 388 13.75 -10.27 9.20
N LEU A 389 12.61 -10.34 8.51
CA LEU A 389 11.90 -11.60 8.28
C LEU A 389 12.68 -12.54 7.36
N ARG A 390 13.37 -12.01 6.35
CA ARG A 390 14.28 -12.80 5.50
C ARG A 390 15.43 -13.44 6.28
N ARG A 391 15.93 -12.78 7.32
CA ARG A 391 16.97 -13.37 8.19
C ARG A 391 16.39 -14.46 9.06
N ARG A 392 15.22 -14.23 9.67
CA ARG A 392 14.60 -15.17 10.62
C ARG A 392 14.00 -16.43 9.99
N LEU A 393 13.57 -16.37 8.73
CA LEU A 393 12.98 -17.51 8.02
C LEU A 393 13.96 -18.08 6.99
N GLY A 394 14.50 -19.27 7.27
CA GLY A 394 15.27 -20.06 6.34
C GLY A 394 14.41 -21.03 5.53
N VAL A 395 14.86 -21.39 4.34
CA VAL A 395 14.26 -22.46 3.54
C VAL A 395 15.36 -23.42 3.12
N ALA A 396 15.18 -24.71 3.42
CA ALA A 396 16.04 -25.80 2.97
C ALA A 396 15.24 -26.73 2.06
N ILE A 397 15.79 -27.13 0.92
CA ILE A 397 15.11 -28.09 0.03
C ILE A 397 15.35 -29.54 0.46
N CYS A 398 14.56 -30.49 -0.08
CA CYS A 398 14.50 -31.85 0.45
C CYS A 398 15.84 -32.59 0.54
N TYR A 399 16.74 -32.32 -0.39
CA TYR A 399 18.05 -32.98 -0.46
C TYR A 399 19.03 -32.36 0.53
N ASP A 400 18.94 -31.04 0.70
CA ASP A 400 19.83 -30.21 1.50
C ASP A 400 19.73 -30.53 3.00
N ARG A 401 18.59 -31.06 3.46
CA ARG A 401 18.39 -31.51 4.85
C ARG A 401 19.40 -32.56 5.33
N HIS A 402 20.01 -33.30 4.39
CA HIS A 402 21.00 -34.32 4.70
C HIS A 402 22.41 -33.74 4.90
N PHE A 403 22.62 -32.48 4.53
CA PHE A 403 23.91 -31.80 4.64
C PHE A 403 23.94 -30.94 5.88
N GLU A 404 24.78 -31.34 6.84
CA GLU A 404 25.01 -30.67 8.12
C GLU A 404 25.33 -29.17 7.97
N GLY A 405 25.96 -28.77 6.86
CA GLY A 405 26.31 -27.36 6.60
C GLY A 405 25.10 -26.46 6.36
N VAL A 406 23.97 -26.98 5.86
CA VAL A 406 22.84 -26.16 5.42
C VAL A 406 22.15 -25.49 6.60
N MET A 407 21.77 -26.27 7.61
CA MET A 407 21.12 -25.74 8.82
C MET A 407 22.06 -24.83 9.60
N ALA A 408 23.35 -25.19 9.66
CA ALA A 408 24.38 -24.36 10.29
C ALA A 408 24.53 -23.00 9.58
N THR A 409 24.56 -22.97 8.25
CA THR A 409 24.64 -21.72 7.47
C THR A 409 23.38 -20.89 7.63
N LEU A 410 22.18 -21.49 7.56
CA LEU A 410 20.92 -20.77 7.77
C LEU A 410 20.87 -20.15 9.17
N ALA A 411 21.25 -20.89 10.21
CA ALA A 411 21.33 -20.35 11.57
C ALA A 411 22.37 -19.22 11.70
N ALA A 412 23.54 -19.37 11.08
CA ALA A 412 24.60 -18.36 11.11
C ALA A 412 24.18 -17.04 10.42
N GLU A 413 23.35 -17.12 9.37
CA GLU A 413 22.75 -15.97 8.69
C GLU A 413 21.55 -15.37 9.45
N GLY A 414 21.16 -15.97 10.59
CA GLY A 414 20.17 -15.45 11.51
C GLY A 414 18.80 -16.12 11.46
N ALA A 415 18.67 -17.30 10.82
CA ALA A 415 17.42 -18.05 10.83
C ALA A 415 17.06 -18.47 12.25
N GLU A 416 15.79 -18.31 12.60
CA GLU A 416 15.19 -18.80 13.83
C GLU A 416 14.20 -19.92 13.51
N LEU A 417 13.55 -19.88 12.34
CA LEU A 417 12.66 -20.90 11.79
C LEU A 417 13.13 -21.32 10.39
N VAL A 418 13.29 -22.61 10.15
CA VAL A 418 13.61 -23.17 8.83
C VAL A 418 12.45 -24.03 8.34
N LEU A 419 11.95 -23.75 7.13
CA LEU A 419 10.98 -24.61 6.46
C LEU A 419 11.70 -25.56 5.50
N CYS A 420 11.42 -26.85 5.65
CA CYS A 420 12.01 -27.90 4.81
C CYS A 420 10.91 -28.74 4.12
N PRO A 421 10.41 -28.29 2.96
CA PRO A 421 9.54 -29.13 2.13
C PRO A 421 10.35 -30.30 1.55
N ALA A 422 9.81 -31.51 1.68
CA ALA A 422 10.51 -32.72 1.28
C ALA A 422 9.66 -33.78 0.60
N VAL A 423 10.37 -34.68 -0.08
CA VAL A 423 9.83 -35.86 -0.72
C VAL A 423 10.60 -37.05 -0.16
N THR A 424 10.08 -37.65 0.91
CA THR A 424 10.74 -38.78 1.58
C THR A 424 10.08 -40.08 1.15
N PHE A 425 10.88 -41.04 0.68
CA PHE A 425 10.43 -42.40 0.38
C PHE A 425 11.50 -43.41 0.82
N GLY A 426 11.07 -44.64 1.13
CA GLY A 426 11.93 -45.71 1.59
C GLY A 426 12.37 -45.60 3.06
N ALA A 427 12.61 -46.77 3.68
CA ALA A 427 12.82 -46.89 5.12
C ALA A 427 14.01 -46.08 5.66
N LYS A 428 15.11 -45.99 4.90
CA LYS A 428 16.29 -45.22 5.32
C LYS A 428 15.96 -43.72 5.41
N SER A 429 15.33 -43.17 4.36
CA SER A 429 15.03 -41.73 4.30
C SER A 429 13.98 -41.34 5.36
N GLN A 430 13.01 -42.23 5.61
CA GLN A 430 12.03 -42.07 6.70
C GLN A 430 12.70 -42.05 8.07
N ARG A 431 13.65 -42.96 8.34
CA ARG A 431 14.39 -42.94 9.60
C ARG A 431 15.16 -41.62 9.78
N MET A 432 15.80 -41.14 8.73
CA MET A 432 16.51 -39.86 8.75
C MET A 432 15.56 -38.68 8.97
N TRP A 433 14.34 -38.73 8.39
CA TRP A 433 13.30 -37.71 8.56
C TRP A 433 12.97 -37.41 10.02
N HIS A 434 12.92 -38.40 10.90
CA HIS A 434 12.63 -38.20 12.33
C HIS A 434 13.85 -37.86 13.19
N LEU A 435 15.06 -37.97 12.64
CA LEU A 435 16.31 -37.75 13.38
C LEU A 435 16.93 -36.41 13.04
N GLU A 436 16.95 -36.04 11.76
CA GLU A 436 17.69 -34.86 11.28
C GLU A 436 17.11 -33.57 11.84
N PHE A 437 15.79 -33.34 11.75
CA PHE A 437 15.23 -32.07 12.23
C PHE A 437 15.36 -31.87 13.74
N PRO A 438 15.08 -32.84 14.64
CA PRO A 438 15.29 -32.64 16.07
C PRO A 438 16.76 -32.42 16.43
N VAL A 439 17.69 -33.12 15.75
CA VAL A 439 19.12 -32.96 15.97
C VAL A 439 19.59 -31.58 15.52
N ASP A 440 19.23 -31.15 14.31
CA ASP A 440 19.63 -29.83 13.80
C ASP A 440 18.95 -28.69 14.56
N ALA A 441 17.68 -28.85 14.93
CA ALA A 441 16.93 -27.89 15.74
C ALA A 441 17.61 -27.67 17.11
N ALA A 442 17.97 -28.75 17.80
CA ALA A 442 18.69 -28.68 19.07
C ALA A 442 20.12 -28.12 18.90
N ARG A 443 20.84 -28.58 17.88
CA ARG A 443 22.25 -28.22 17.65
C ARG A 443 22.43 -26.75 17.29
N HIS A 444 21.54 -26.22 16.47
CA HIS A 444 21.62 -24.86 15.95
C HIS A 444 20.66 -23.90 16.63
N ASN A 445 19.93 -24.36 17.65
CA ASN A 445 18.91 -23.60 18.37
C ASN A 445 17.86 -23.00 17.41
N LEU A 446 17.39 -23.84 16.49
CA LEU A 446 16.41 -23.51 15.45
C LEU A 446 15.04 -24.13 15.76
N PHE A 447 14.00 -23.54 15.19
CA PHE A 447 12.76 -24.24 14.89
C PHE A 447 12.82 -24.74 13.44
N ILE A 448 12.41 -25.98 13.20
CA ILE A 448 12.42 -26.58 11.86
C ILE A 448 11.02 -27.15 11.58
N GLY A 449 10.37 -26.66 10.54
CA GLY A 449 9.08 -27.16 10.04
C GLY A 449 9.28 -28.02 8.80
N GLY A 450 9.08 -29.33 8.96
CA GLY A 450 9.11 -30.28 7.85
C GLY A 450 7.72 -30.48 7.24
N SER A 451 7.62 -30.38 5.92
CA SER A 451 6.40 -30.78 5.20
C SER A 451 6.72 -31.87 4.19
N ASN A 452 6.01 -32.99 4.24
CA ASN A 452 6.26 -34.13 3.38
C ASN A 452 5.05 -34.48 2.54
N ARG A 453 5.30 -34.86 1.28
CA ARG A 453 4.25 -35.31 0.38
C ARG A 453 3.65 -36.63 0.83
N ARG A 454 2.34 -36.78 0.59
CA ARG A 454 1.57 -38.02 0.78
C ARG A 454 1.18 -38.56 -0.60
N GLY A 455 1.16 -39.89 -0.78
CA GLY A 455 0.80 -40.52 -2.06
C GLY A 455 2.01 -40.91 -2.92
N SER A 456 1.88 -40.92 -4.24
CA SER A 456 2.94 -41.28 -5.20
C SER A 456 2.76 -40.49 -6.50
N GLU A 457 3.86 -40.11 -7.18
CA GLU A 457 3.81 -39.33 -8.42
C GLU A 457 4.69 -39.95 -9.53
N PRO A 458 4.21 -40.07 -10.78
CA PRO A 458 5.04 -40.50 -11.90
C PRO A 458 6.30 -39.64 -12.09
N PRO A 459 7.44 -40.21 -12.49
CA PRO A 459 7.65 -41.61 -12.89
C PRO A 459 7.88 -42.58 -11.72
N TRP A 460 7.87 -42.10 -10.47
CA TRP A 460 8.19 -42.90 -9.30
C TRP A 460 6.95 -43.62 -8.78
N SER A 461 6.99 -44.95 -8.74
CA SER A 461 5.90 -45.78 -8.20
C SER A 461 5.99 -45.99 -6.69
N GLN A 462 6.88 -45.29 -5.98
CA GLN A 462 7.06 -45.46 -4.54
C GLN A 462 6.15 -44.50 -3.77
N PRO A 463 5.45 -44.99 -2.74
CA PRO A 463 4.67 -44.12 -1.86
C PRO A 463 5.60 -43.26 -1.01
N TYR A 464 5.30 -41.97 -0.94
CA TYR A 464 5.92 -41.01 -0.06
C TYR A 464 5.45 -41.20 1.39
N PHE A 465 6.30 -40.76 2.33
CA PHE A 465 6.09 -40.95 3.75
C PHE A 465 4.89 -40.17 4.31
N GLY A 466 4.62 -38.95 3.82
CA GLY A 466 3.37 -38.23 4.10
C GLY A 466 3.24 -37.55 5.46
N GLU A 467 4.30 -37.51 6.28
CA GLU A 467 4.25 -36.90 7.61
C GLU A 467 4.88 -35.50 7.63
N SER A 468 4.17 -34.52 8.19
CA SER A 468 4.68 -33.17 8.45
C SER A 468 4.74 -32.94 9.96
N TYR A 469 5.79 -32.29 10.45
CA TYR A 469 5.94 -31.98 11.87
C TYR A 469 6.89 -30.81 12.08
N PHE A 470 6.87 -30.24 13.29
CA PHE A 470 7.83 -29.23 13.71
C PHE A 470 8.76 -29.77 14.80
N ALA A 471 10.04 -29.40 14.75
CA ALA A 471 10.99 -29.59 15.82
C ALA A 471 11.50 -28.23 16.30
N GLY A 472 11.70 -28.08 17.61
CA GLY A 472 12.37 -26.93 18.20
C GLY A 472 13.66 -27.33 18.90
N PRO A 473 14.34 -26.39 19.58
CA PRO A 473 15.60 -26.66 20.27
C PRO A 473 15.50 -27.74 21.35
N ASN A 474 14.30 -27.96 21.86
CA ASN A 474 13.99 -28.92 22.92
C ASN A 474 13.39 -30.25 22.40
N GLY A 475 13.38 -30.47 21.09
CA GLY A 475 12.84 -31.68 20.45
C GLY A 475 11.60 -31.43 19.60
N VAL A 476 10.90 -32.51 19.23
CA VAL A 476 9.67 -32.45 18.43
C VAL A 476 8.60 -31.67 19.20
N LEU A 477 7.96 -30.71 18.52
CA LEU A 477 6.87 -29.93 19.10
C LEU A 477 5.58 -30.76 19.16
N GLU A 478 4.73 -30.42 20.12
CA GLU A 478 3.41 -31.05 20.26
C GLU A 478 2.59 -30.87 18.99
N ASP A 479 1.86 -31.93 18.61
CA ASP A 479 0.92 -31.85 17.50
C ASP A 479 -0.28 -31.00 17.90
N LEU A 480 -0.36 -29.81 17.32
CA LEU A 480 -1.46 -28.87 17.50
C LEU A 480 -2.47 -28.95 16.35
N SER A 481 -2.52 -30.07 15.62
CA SER A 481 -3.45 -30.24 14.50
C SER A 481 -4.91 -30.08 14.88
N ASP A 482 -5.23 -30.38 16.14
CA ASP A 482 -6.57 -30.30 16.70
C ASP A 482 -6.86 -28.94 17.37
N ASP A 483 -5.92 -27.98 17.36
CA ASP A 483 -6.15 -26.65 17.93
C ASP A 483 -7.29 -25.94 17.15
N PRO A 484 -8.35 -25.47 17.84
CA PRO A 484 -9.52 -24.87 17.19
C PRO A 484 -9.21 -23.58 16.42
N ARG A 485 -8.02 -23.00 16.58
CA ARG A 485 -7.53 -21.82 15.85
C ARG A 485 -6.73 -22.19 14.61
N LEU A 486 -6.32 -23.46 14.46
CA LEU A 486 -5.60 -23.94 13.29
C LEU A 486 -6.59 -24.36 12.19
N VAL A 487 -6.29 -23.98 10.95
CA VAL A 487 -6.99 -24.47 9.75
C VAL A 487 -6.01 -25.29 8.96
N ILE A 488 -6.22 -26.61 8.94
CA ILE A 488 -5.45 -27.57 8.15
C ILE A 488 -6.29 -27.95 6.94
N ALA A 489 -5.67 -27.92 5.76
CA ALA A 489 -6.30 -28.35 4.51
C ALA A 489 -5.29 -29.20 3.73
N ASP A 490 -5.73 -30.37 3.27
CA ASP A 490 -4.98 -31.17 2.31
C ASP A 490 -5.03 -30.47 0.95
N VAL A 491 -3.87 -30.35 0.29
CA VAL A 491 -3.76 -29.77 -1.05
C VAL A 491 -3.54 -30.92 -2.04
N ASP A 492 -4.53 -31.20 -2.89
CA ASP A 492 -4.36 -32.14 -3.99
C ASP A 492 -3.54 -31.48 -5.11
N LEU A 493 -2.32 -31.95 -5.30
CA LEU A 493 -1.42 -31.44 -6.33
C LEU A 493 -1.86 -31.80 -7.75
N GLY A 494 -2.74 -32.81 -7.93
CA GLY A 494 -3.29 -33.18 -9.24
C GLY A 494 -4.43 -32.29 -9.72
N GLU A 495 -5.01 -31.48 -8.82
CA GLU A 495 -6.07 -30.52 -9.13
C GLU A 495 -5.54 -29.08 -9.34
N LEU A 496 -4.24 -28.85 -9.09
CA LEU A 496 -3.53 -27.59 -9.35
C LEU A 496 -3.00 -27.52 -10.78
#